data_AF-A0A9E7L740-F1
#
_entry.id   AF-A0A9E7L740-F1
#
_cell.length_a   1.000
_cell.length_b   1.000
_cell.length_c   1.000
_cell.angle_alpha   90.00
_cell.angle_beta   90.00
_cell.angle_gamma   90.00
#
_symmetry.space_group_name_H-M   'P 1'
#
loop_
_entity.id
_entity.type
_entity.pdbx_description
1 polymer ?
#
loop_
_entity_poly.entity_id
_entity_poly.type
_entity_poly.pdbx_seq_one_letter_code
_entity_poly.pdbx_strand_id
1 'polypeptide(L)'
;MAYYVINYSKLRIWNFVEYSKIIYLDADIQVYENIDHLFDLPDGYFYAVMDCFCEKTWSHSRQYSIGYCQQCPDKVAWPTEMGSPPPLYFNAGMFVSEPAQSTYSSLLKTLRITPPTPFAEQVSLRPLCFKKL
;
A
#
# COMPACT_ATOMS: atom_id res chain seq x y z
N MET A 1 18.05 -9.01 13.98
CA MET A 1 16.88 -8.72 14.86
C MET A 1 16.31 -7.31 14.70
N ALA A 2 17.11 -6.25 14.50
CA ALA A 2 16.59 -4.88 14.35
C ALA A 2 15.77 -4.62 13.07
N TYR A 3 16.12 -5.25 11.93
CA TYR A 3 15.44 -5.03 10.64
C TYR A 3 13.93 -5.37 10.67
N TYR A 4 13.54 -6.49 11.28
CA TYR A 4 12.14 -6.89 11.36
C TYR A 4 11.31 -6.01 12.30
N VAL A 5 11.92 -5.44 13.34
CA VAL A 5 11.22 -4.52 14.26
C VAL A 5 10.85 -3.22 13.55
N ILE A 6 11.73 -2.74 12.66
CA ILE A 6 11.49 -1.53 11.87
C ILE A 6 10.43 -1.77 10.80
N ASN A 7 10.50 -2.88 10.05
CA ASN A 7 9.56 -3.13 8.94
C ASN A 7 8.08 -3.19 9.37
N TYR A 8 7.78 -3.73 10.55
CA TYR A 8 6.41 -3.81 11.05
C TYR A 8 6.03 -2.66 11.99
N SER A 9 6.93 -1.70 12.23
CA SER A 9 6.61 -0.52 13.05
C SER A 9 5.44 0.28 12.47
N LYS A 10 5.30 0.29 11.13
CA LYS A 10 4.19 0.88 10.36
C LYS A 10 2.81 0.39 10.84
N LEU A 11 2.69 -0.85 11.30
CA LEU A 11 1.40 -1.37 11.80
C LEU A 11 0.91 -0.64 13.05
N ARG A 12 1.82 -0.03 13.84
CA ARG A 12 1.43 0.68 15.06
C ARG A 12 0.64 1.95 14.79
N ILE A 13 0.59 2.44 13.55
CA ILE A 13 -0.17 3.63 13.14
C ILE A 13 -1.66 3.50 13.51
N TRP A 14 -2.22 2.30 13.46
CA TRP A 14 -3.62 2.07 13.84
C TRP A 14 -3.89 2.12 15.36
N ASN A 15 -2.87 2.30 16.21
CA ASN A 15 -3.06 2.54 17.64
C ASN A 15 -3.16 4.02 18.01
N PHE A 16 -2.91 4.94 17.08
CA PHE A 16 -3.02 6.38 17.31
C PHE A 16 -4.48 6.86 17.25
N VAL A 17 -5.31 6.25 18.10
CA VAL A 17 -6.78 6.42 18.14
C VAL A 17 -7.21 7.78 18.70
N GLU A 18 -6.27 8.61 19.13
CA GLU A 18 -6.51 10.01 19.46
C GLU A 18 -6.76 10.89 18.23
N TYR A 19 -6.42 10.41 17.03
CA TYR A 19 -6.71 11.09 15.76
C TYR A 19 -7.89 10.43 15.05
N SER A 20 -8.70 11.23 14.36
CA SER A 20 -9.78 10.71 13.50
C SER A 20 -9.25 10.18 12.16
N LYS A 21 -8.16 10.75 11.65
CA LYS A 21 -7.58 10.41 10.35
C LYS A 21 -6.09 10.68 10.38
N ILE A 22 -5.32 9.82 9.71
CA ILE A 22 -3.86 9.90 9.65
C ILE A 22 -3.42 9.82 8.19
N ILE A 23 -2.50 10.70 7.81
CA ILE A 23 -1.70 10.58 6.59
C ILE A 23 -0.34 10.06 7.01
N TYR A 24 0.04 8.89 6.50
CA TYR A 24 1.36 8.32 6.69
C TYR A 24 2.24 8.62 5.49
N LEU A 25 3.51 8.94 5.75
CA LEU A 25 4.56 9.13 4.75
C LEU A 25 5.82 8.38 5.21
N ASP A 26 6.42 7.59 4.32
CA ASP A 26 7.77 7.05 4.53
C ASP A 26 8.79 8.20 4.65
N ALA A 27 9.89 7.93 5.35
CA ALA A 27 10.89 8.95 5.69
C ALA A 27 11.67 9.50 4.48
N ASP A 28 11.59 8.84 3.33
CA ASP A 28 12.21 9.21 2.06
C ASP A 28 11.26 9.93 1.10
N ILE A 29 10.08 10.37 1.58
CA ILE A 29 9.14 11.17 0.80
C ILE A 29 9.38 12.66 0.97
N GLN A 30 9.40 13.38 -0.15
CA GLN A 30 9.40 14.84 -0.19
C GLN A 30 8.03 15.35 -0.68
N VAL A 31 7.43 16.27 0.08
CA VAL A 31 6.14 16.89 -0.25
C VAL A 31 6.40 18.24 -0.93
N TYR A 32 5.86 18.43 -2.13
CA TYR A 32 6.06 19.65 -2.94
C TYR A 32 4.89 20.63 -2.88
N GLU A 33 3.69 20.16 -2.49
CA GLU A 33 2.46 20.95 -2.45
C GLU A 33 1.66 20.64 -1.18
N ASN A 34 0.68 21.48 -0.83
CA ASN A 34 -0.16 21.25 0.34
C ASN A 34 -1.03 19.98 0.15
N ILE A 35 -1.02 19.11 1.16
CA ILE A 35 -1.74 17.83 1.15
C ILE A 35 -2.91 17.79 2.14
N ASP A 36 -3.31 18.92 2.73
CA ASP A 36 -4.34 18.95 3.77
C ASP A 36 -5.71 18.52 3.24
N HIS A 37 -5.97 18.77 1.96
CA HIS A 37 -7.16 18.32 1.25
C HIS A 37 -7.37 16.80 1.29
N LEU A 38 -6.32 16.01 1.58
CA LEU A 38 -6.44 14.56 1.77
C LEU A 38 -7.22 14.19 3.05
N PHE A 39 -7.30 15.09 4.03
CA PHE A 39 -8.14 14.87 5.21
C PHE A 39 -9.64 14.96 4.90
N ASP A 40 -10.02 15.63 3.80
CA ASP A 40 -11.41 15.78 3.36
C ASP A 40 -11.94 14.54 2.62
N LEU A 41 -11.09 13.55 2.35
CA LEU A 41 -11.49 12.30 1.70
C LEU A 41 -12.54 11.55 2.53
N PRO A 42 -13.55 10.91 1.92
CA PRO A 42 -14.59 10.19 2.66
C PRO A 42 -14.03 9.08 3.55
N ASP A 43 -14.61 8.92 4.74
CA ASP A 43 -14.28 7.86 5.68
C ASP A 43 -14.72 6.47 5.17
N GLY A 44 -14.25 5.41 5.82
CA GLY A 44 -14.53 4.01 5.53
C GLY A 44 -13.56 3.35 4.53
N TYR A 45 -12.48 4.04 4.15
CA TYR A 45 -11.55 3.58 3.13
C TYR A 45 -10.08 3.73 3.55
N PHE A 46 -9.24 2.87 2.99
CA PHE A 46 -7.79 2.99 3.02
C PHE A 46 -7.33 3.59 1.70
N TYR A 47 -6.88 4.84 1.71
CA TYR A 47 -6.43 5.51 0.51
C TYR A 47 -4.92 5.35 0.35
N ALA A 48 -4.46 4.95 -0.83
CA ALA A 48 -3.03 4.87 -1.13
C ALA A 48 -2.77 5.09 -2.62
N VAL A 49 -1.50 5.25 -2.98
CA VAL A 49 -1.08 5.38 -4.38
C VAL A 49 -0.91 3.97 -4.96
N MET A 50 -1.28 3.77 -6.24
CA MET A 50 -0.99 2.51 -6.93
C MET A 50 0.53 2.31 -7.03
N ASP A 51 1.01 1.09 -6.86
CA ASP A 51 2.42 0.76 -7.07
C ASP A 51 2.82 0.89 -8.56
N CYS A 52 4.09 1.16 -8.83
CA CYS A 52 4.60 1.30 -10.19
C CYS A 52 5.30 0.00 -10.61
N PHE A 53 4.60 -0.88 -11.33
CA PHE A 53 5.20 -2.14 -11.82
C PHE A 53 6.30 -1.94 -12.87
N CYS A 54 6.53 -0.71 -13.36
CA CYS A 54 7.69 -0.38 -14.18
C CYS A 54 8.98 -0.17 -13.37
N GLU A 55 8.92 -0.09 -12.03
CA GLU A 55 10.11 0.13 -11.22
C GLU A 55 11.00 -1.12 -11.11
N LYS A 56 12.30 -0.91 -10.97
CA LYS A 56 13.29 -2.01 -10.93
C LYS A 56 13.06 -2.98 -9.75
N THR A 57 12.43 -2.52 -8.68
CA THR A 57 11.99 -3.37 -7.56
C THR A 57 11.06 -4.51 -8.00
N TRP A 58 10.33 -4.31 -9.10
CA TRP A 58 9.44 -5.29 -9.71
C TRP A 58 10.11 -6.14 -10.80
N SER A 59 11.44 -6.08 -10.98
CA SER A 59 12.14 -6.74 -12.11
C SER A 59 11.98 -8.26 -12.18
N HIS A 60 11.59 -8.87 -11.07
CA HIS A 60 11.32 -10.32 -10.96
C HIS A 60 9.88 -10.69 -11.35
N SER A 61 9.01 -9.71 -11.59
CA SER A 61 7.60 -9.90 -11.87
C SER A 61 7.31 -10.01 -13.36
N ARG A 62 6.22 -10.70 -13.70
CA ARG A 62 5.76 -10.84 -15.09
C ARG A 62 5.30 -9.49 -15.66
N GLN A 63 4.70 -8.64 -14.82
CA GLN A 63 4.26 -7.29 -15.14
C GLN A 63 5.44 -6.45 -15.67
N TYR A 64 6.55 -6.45 -14.94
CA TYR A 64 7.76 -5.73 -15.35
C TYR A 64 8.33 -6.30 -16.66
N SER A 65 8.37 -7.62 -16.83
CA SER A 65 8.95 -8.25 -18.04
C SER A 65 8.25 -7.87 -19.34
N ILE A 66 6.97 -7.53 -19.29
CA ILE A 66 6.19 -7.09 -20.46
C ILE A 66 6.07 -5.56 -20.53
N GLY A 67 6.65 -4.83 -19.58
CA GLY A 67 6.52 -3.37 -19.49
C GLY A 67 5.13 -2.87 -19.06
N TYR A 68 4.29 -3.74 -18.50
CA TYR A 68 2.97 -3.38 -18.00
C TYR A 68 3.08 -2.58 -16.70
N CYS A 69 2.34 -1.48 -16.60
CA CYS A 69 2.22 -0.70 -15.37
C CYS A 69 0.81 -0.18 -15.16
N GLN A 70 0.27 -0.45 -13.97
CA GLN A 70 -1.05 0.02 -13.57
C GLN A 70 -1.15 1.55 -13.42
N GLN A 71 -0.03 2.25 -13.24
CA GLN A 71 0.00 3.72 -13.29
C GLN A 71 -0.07 4.26 -14.72
N CYS A 72 0.37 3.46 -15.71
CA CYS A 72 0.42 3.84 -17.13
C CYS A 72 -0.26 2.77 -18.00
N PRO A 73 -1.58 2.55 -17.85
CA PRO A 73 -2.28 1.46 -18.54
C PRO A 73 -2.25 1.61 -20.07
N ASP A 74 -2.13 2.85 -20.58
CA ASP A 74 -2.08 3.14 -22.01
C ASP A 74 -0.73 2.78 -22.66
N LYS A 75 0.33 2.61 -21.86
CA LYS A 75 1.68 2.31 -22.38
C LYS A 75 1.77 0.89 -22.93
N VAL A 76 1.22 -0.06 -22.19
CA VAL A 76 1.15 -1.48 -22.56
C VAL A 76 -0.17 -2.02 -22.03
N ALA A 77 -1.08 -2.39 -22.93
CA ALA A 77 -2.29 -3.08 -22.56
C ALA A 77 -1.98 -4.47 -21.99
N TRP A 78 -2.76 -4.92 -21.01
CA TRP A 78 -2.59 -6.27 -20.46
C TRP A 78 -2.85 -7.33 -21.55
N PRO A 79 -1.90 -8.23 -21.86
CA PRO A 79 -2.08 -9.16 -22.96
C PRO A 79 -3.13 -10.23 -22.64
N THR A 80 -4.06 -10.47 -23.56
CA THR A 80 -5.20 -11.41 -23.39
C THR A 80 -4.73 -12.83 -23.08
N GLU A 81 -3.60 -13.25 -23.66
CA GLU A 81 -2.97 -14.55 -23.40
C GLU A 81 -2.48 -14.74 -21.96
N MET A 82 -2.38 -13.66 -21.18
CA MET A 82 -2.01 -13.72 -19.76
C MET A 82 -3.23 -13.83 -18.84
N GLY A 83 -4.44 -13.95 -19.40
CA GLY A 83 -5.70 -14.02 -18.66
C GLY A 83 -6.11 -12.66 -18.10
N SER A 84 -6.82 -12.66 -16.98
CA SER A 84 -7.26 -11.41 -16.33
C SER A 84 -6.07 -10.59 -15.80
N PRO A 85 -6.14 -9.25 -15.85
CA PRO A 85 -5.13 -8.41 -15.23
C PRO A 85 -5.04 -8.68 -13.72
N PRO A 86 -3.86 -8.47 -13.11
CA PRO A 86 -3.71 -8.62 -11.67
C PRO A 86 -4.60 -7.60 -10.95
N PRO A 87 -5.05 -7.91 -9.71
CA PRO A 87 -5.75 -6.93 -8.90
C PRO A 87 -4.83 -5.72 -8.65
N LEU A 88 -5.44 -4.55 -8.50
CA LEU A 88 -4.71 -3.33 -8.18
C LEU A 88 -3.88 -3.54 -6.90
N TYR A 89 -2.63 -3.11 -6.95
CA TYR A 89 -1.72 -3.22 -5.82
C TYR A 89 -1.25 -1.82 -5.42
N PHE A 90 -1.41 -1.43 -4.17
CA PHE A 90 -0.97 -0.12 -3.71
C PHE A 90 0.49 -0.16 -3.28
N ASN A 91 1.16 0.98 -3.35
CA ASN A 91 2.42 1.25 -2.66
C ASN A 91 2.11 1.68 -1.21
N ALA A 92 2.85 1.15 -0.24
CA ALA A 92 2.64 1.43 1.19
C ALA A 92 3.49 2.59 1.73
N GLY A 93 4.17 3.36 0.87
CA GLY A 93 4.99 4.50 1.27
C GLY A 93 4.18 5.71 1.66
N MET A 94 2.98 5.86 1.11
CA MET A 94 2.02 6.88 1.52
C MET A 94 0.61 6.29 1.57
N PHE A 95 -0.13 6.61 2.63
CA PHE A 95 -1.55 6.29 2.71
C PHE A 95 -2.32 7.23 3.65
N VAL A 96 -3.63 7.26 3.48
CA VAL A 96 -4.59 7.91 4.38
C VAL A 96 -5.50 6.84 4.98
N SER A 97 -5.67 6.87 6.30
CA SER A 97 -6.51 5.89 6.99
C SER A 97 -7.08 6.41 8.30
N GLU A 98 -8.22 5.87 8.70
CA GLU A 98 -8.74 5.99 10.06
C GLU A 98 -8.02 4.99 10.99
N PRO A 99 -7.42 5.45 12.10
CA PRO A 99 -6.84 4.56 13.09
C PRO A 99 -7.96 3.84 13.86
N ALA A 100 -7.79 2.54 14.08
CA ALA A 100 -8.72 1.75 14.86
C ALA A 100 -8.01 0.53 15.46
N GLN A 101 -8.22 0.30 16.76
CA GLN A 101 -7.60 -0.81 17.47
C GLN A 101 -8.06 -2.18 16.94
N SER A 102 -9.30 -2.26 16.45
CA SER A 102 -9.84 -3.43 15.75
C SER A 102 -9.10 -3.72 14.45
N THR A 103 -8.79 -2.68 13.67
CA THR A 103 -7.97 -2.78 12.46
C THR A 103 -6.56 -3.24 12.79
N TYR A 104 -5.90 -2.63 13.79
CA TYR A 104 -4.58 -3.06 14.26
C TYR A 104 -4.54 -4.55 14.63
N SER A 105 -5.52 -5.00 15.43
CA SER A 105 -5.62 -6.40 15.87
C SER A 105 -5.82 -7.36 14.68
N SER A 106 -6.61 -6.93 13.69
CA SER A 106 -6.86 -7.68 12.46
C SER A 106 -5.60 -7.77 11.59
N LEU A 107 -4.87 -6.67 11.43
CA LEU A 107 -3.59 -6.63 10.72
C LEU A 107 -2.54 -7.53 11.37
N LEU A 108 -2.45 -7.54 12.71
CA LEU A 108 -1.55 -8.46 13.43
C LEU A 108 -1.94 -9.93 13.24
N LYS A 109 -3.24 -10.24 13.23
CA LYS A 109 -3.72 -11.60 12.97
C LYS A 109 -3.36 -12.04 11.55
N THR A 110 -3.58 -11.16 10.57
CA THR A 110 -3.20 -11.39 9.16
C THR A 110 -1.69 -11.62 9.04
N LEU A 111 -0.87 -10.79 9.70
CA LEU A 111 0.57 -10.91 9.66
C LEU A 111 1.06 -12.28 10.14
N ARG A 112 0.46 -12.83 11.21
CA ARG A 112 0.85 -14.15 11.76
C ARG A 112 0.60 -15.32 10.83
N ILE A 113 -0.43 -15.23 9.97
CA ILE A 113 -0.80 -16.31 9.05
C ILE A 113 -0.27 -16.11 7.62
N THR A 114 0.25 -14.92 7.32
CA THR A 114 0.75 -14.59 5.99
C THR A 114 2.15 -15.18 5.80
N PRO A 115 2.39 -15.94 4.72
CA PRO A 115 3.74 -16.40 4.39
C PRO A 115 4.71 -15.23 4.23
N PRO A 116 5.97 -15.34 4.67
CA PRO A 116 6.97 -14.30 4.46
C PRO A 116 7.10 -13.93 2.98
N THR A 117 7.05 -12.64 2.67
CA THR A 117 7.23 -12.11 1.31
C THR A 117 8.23 -10.95 1.33
N PRO A 118 8.84 -10.61 0.19
CA PRO A 118 9.73 -9.44 0.10
C PRO A 118 9.08 -8.10 0.50
N PHE A 119 7.75 -8.00 0.36
CA PHE A 119 6.96 -6.79 0.66
C PHE A 119 6.02 -7.02 1.85
N ALA A 120 6.51 -7.64 2.91
CA ALA A 120 5.66 -8.16 3.98
C ALA A 120 4.79 -7.07 4.66
N GLU A 121 5.27 -5.84 4.82
CA GLU A 121 4.46 -4.76 5.38
C GLU A 121 3.33 -4.34 4.43
N GLN A 122 3.62 -4.08 3.15
CA GLN A 122 2.60 -3.75 2.14
C GLN A 122 1.57 -4.88 1.95
N VAL A 123 2.04 -6.13 1.98
CA VAL A 123 1.18 -7.31 1.92
C VAL A 123 0.21 -7.38 3.11
N SER A 124 0.67 -7.04 4.31
CA SER A 124 -0.16 -7.12 5.52
C SER A 124 -1.35 -6.14 5.51
N LEU A 125 -1.26 -5.06 4.72
CA LEU A 125 -2.29 -4.04 4.57
C LEU A 125 -3.36 -4.40 3.53
N ARG A 126 -3.16 -5.44 2.71
CA ARG A 126 -4.11 -5.88 1.67
C ARG A 126 -5.56 -6.11 2.12
N PRO A 127 -5.85 -6.55 3.36
CA PRO A 127 -7.24 -6.71 3.80
C PRO A 127 -8.03 -5.41 3.93
N LEU A 128 -7.36 -4.25 3.93
CA LEU A 128 -8.03 -2.95 4.02
C LEU A 128 -8.72 -2.61 2.70
N CYS A 129 -9.87 -1.91 2.79
CA CYS A 129 -10.64 -1.50 1.62
C CYS A 129 -9.90 -0.40 0.86
N PHE A 130 -9.10 -0.79 -0.12
CA PHE A 130 -8.25 0.12 -0.88
C PHE A 130 -9.06 1.03 -1.83
N LYS A 131 -8.80 2.34 -1.74
CA LYS A 131 -9.14 3.33 -2.76
C LYS A 131 -7.88 4.02 -3.25
N LYS A 132 -7.82 4.25 -4.56
CA LYS A 132 -6.73 4.99 -5.18
C LYS A 132 -6.83 6.48 -4.81
N LEU A 133 -5.69 7.07 -4.43
CA LEU A 133 -5.45 8.52 -4.41
C LEU A 133 -5.31 9.09 -5.83
#